data_AF-W2RJ74-F1
#
_entry.id   AF-W2RJ74-F1
#
_cell.length_a   1.000
_cell.length_b   1.000
_cell.length_c   1.000
_cell.angle_alpha   90.00
_cell.angle_beta   90.00
_cell.angle_gamma   90.00
#
_symmetry.space_group_name_H-M   'P 1'
#
loop_
_entity.id
_entity.type
_entity.pdbx_description
1 polymer ?
#
loop_
_entity_poly.entity_id
_entity_poly.type
_entity_poly.pdbx_seq_one_letter_code
_entity_poly.pdbx_strand_id
1 'polypeptide(L)'
;MSPPPPLSPSSDMASLTLAASFLLAAHLTYRCWTPPNPTPTPNPSNSPTVALPRDAVGPGTSAIRVRRFIPLFLWTHHILLTLLSPSLAPTILCPNPHNLSRSLLTWSPYTTAIVSLIITVAPIRLLAFQQLGPNFTFRLARPAALVTTGLYAYVQHPSYLPNWVVLMANVALLLRLDGVLGCVLPGEVVRWGMGVGGLGPWPAVLVGVGVLGLWAIWIRVRDEEAMLEREFGQKWREWHGRTKRFVPGVF
;
A
#
# COMPACT_ATOMS: atom_id res chain seq x y z
N MET A 1 42.35 18.80 5.02
CA MET A 1 41.13 17.98 5.11
C MET A 1 41.54 16.54 4.97
N SER A 2 41.50 15.77 6.06
CA SER A 2 41.77 14.33 6.02
C SER A 2 40.65 13.63 5.25
N PRO A 3 40.94 12.62 4.41
CA PRO A 3 39.90 11.84 3.76
C PRO A 3 39.03 11.17 4.84
N PRO A 4 37.71 11.04 4.62
CA PRO A 4 36.86 10.30 5.54
C PRO A 4 37.38 8.87 5.67
N PRO A 5 37.35 8.27 6.88
CA PRO A 5 37.79 6.90 7.06
C PRO A 5 36.96 5.96 6.17
N PRO A 6 37.57 4.91 5.60
CA PRO A 6 36.84 3.92 4.81
C PRO A 6 35.73 3.30 5.65
N LEU A 7 34.54 3.17 5.06
CA LEU A 7 33.39 2.52 5.69
C LEU A 7 33.76 1.07 6.05
N SER A 8 33.36 0.63 7.24
CA SER A 8 33.61 -0.74 7.71
C SER A 8 32.82 -1.75 6.86
N PRO A 9 33.36 -2.93 6.50
CA PRO A 9 32.66 -3.90 5.66
C PRO A 9 31.31 -4.39 6.25
N SER A 10 31.11 -4.27 7.57
CA SER A 10 29.84 -4.56 8.24
C SER A 10 28.74 -3.53 7.95
N SER A 11 29.07 -2.26 7.73
CA SER A 11 28.08 -1.22 7.38
C SER A 11 27.57 -1.38 5.95
N ASP A 12 28.41 -1.87 5.04
CA ASP A 12 28.03 -2.07 3.64
C ASP A 12 27.05 -3.23 3.48
N MET A 13 27.27 -4.34 4.19
CA MET A 13 26.36 -5.49 4.18
C MET A 13 24.98 -5.16 4.78
N ALA A 14 24.95 -4.35 5.84
CA ALA A 14 23.70 -3.91 6.46
C ALA A 14 22.85 -3.05 5.50
N SER A 15 23.47 -2.10 4.80
CA SER A 15 22.78 -1.27 3.80
C SER A 15 22.32 -2.08 2.59
N LEU A 16 23.12 -3.05 2.12
CA LEU A 16 22.74 -3.94 1.02
C LEU A 16 21.54 -4.81 1.36
N THR A 17 21.53 -5.43 2.55
CA THR A 17 20.41 -6.28 2.99
C THR A 17 19.13 -5.47 3.23
N LEU A 18 19.25 -4.25 3.77
CA LEU A 18 18.12 -3.34 3.92
C LEU A 18 17.57 -2.89 2.56
N ALA A 19 18.44 -2.47 1.63
CA ALA A 19 18.06 -2.09 0.27
C ALA A 19 17.37 -3.25 -0.48
N ALA A 20 17.86 -4.48 -0.32
CA ALA A 20 17.20 -5.67 -0.88
C ALA A 20 15.80 -5.89 -0.28
N SER A 21 15.64 -5.66 1.03
CA SER A 21 14.34 -5.77 1.71
C SER A 21 13.37 -4.67 1.26
N PHE A 22 13.86 -3.44 1.06
CA PHE A 22 13.10 -2.34 0.46
C PHE A 22 12.71 -2.63 -0.98
N LEU A 23 13.59 -3.21 -1.80
CA LEU A 23 13.28 -3.61 -3.17
C LEU A 23 12.17 -4.66 -3.20
N LEU A 24 12.21 -5.65 -2.30
CA LEU A 24 11.14 -6.64 -2.17
C LEU A 24 9.82 -5.99 -1.74
N ALA A 25 9.84 -5.09 -0.75
CA ALA A 25 8.65 -4.35 -0.32
C ALA A 25 8.08 -3.46 -1.44
N ALA A 26 8.94 -2.80 -2.22
CA ALA A 26 8.56 -2.00 -3.39
C ALA A 26 7.91 -2.88 -4.48
N HIS A 27 8.51 -4.03 -4.78
CA HIS A 27 7.95 -4.99 -5.74
C HIS A 27 6.57 -5.48 -5.30
N LEU A 28 6.43 -5.93 -4.05
CA LEU A 28 5.16 -6.42 -3.50
C LEU A 28 4.09 -5.33 -3.47
N THR A 29 4.45 -4.10 -3.10
CA THR A 29 3.56 -2.94 -3.16
C THR A 29 3.08 -2.69 -4.59
N TYR A 30 4.01 -2.66 -5.56
CA TYR A 30 3.68 -2.47 -6.98
C TYR A 30 2.74 -3.56 -7.50
N ARG A 31 2.96 -4.82 -7.12
CA ARG A 31 2.07 -5.94 -7.47
C ARG A 31 0.69 -5.81 -6.82
N CYS A 32 0.61 -5.40 -5.55
CA CYS A 32 -0.67 -5.20 -4.85
C CYS A 32 -1.52 -4.07 -5.45
N TRP A 33 -0.89 -3.08 -6.09
CA TRP A 33 -1.54 -1.92 -6.71
C TRP A 33 -1.61 -2.00 -8.24
N THR A 34 -1.20 -3.12 -8.82
CA THR A 34 -1.43 -3.44 -10.23
C THR A 34 -2.68 -4.33 -10.33
N PRO A 35 -3.70 -3.93 -11.12
CA PRO A 35 -4.86 -4.78 -11.34
C PRO A 35 -4.44 -6.14 -11.94
N PRO A 36 -4.87 -7.28 -11.38
CA PRO A 36 -4.54 -8.59 -11.93
C PRO A 36 -5.30 -8.88 -13.24
N ASN A 37 -6.44 -8.23 -13.43
CA ASN A 37 -7.29 -8.34 -14.62
C ASN A 37 -7.63 -6.93 -15.14
N PRO A 38 -7.93 -6.80 -16.45
CA PRO A 38 -8.36 -5.53 -17.02
C PRO A 38 -9.64 -5.02 -16.35
N THR A 39 -9.81 -3.70 -16.37
CA THR A 39 -11.07 -3.10 -15.92
C THR A 39 -12.18 -3.52 -16.89
N PRO A 40 -13.32 -4.02 -16.41
CA PRO A 40 -14.43 -4.33 -17.30
C PRO A 40 -14.89 -3.06 -18.01
N THR A 41 -14.82 -3.06 -19.34
CA THR A 41 -15.44 -2.02 -20.14
C THR A 41 -16.93 -2.34 -20.28
N PRO A 42 -17.82 -1.36 -20.08
CA PRO A 42 -19.21 -1.54 -20.46
C PRO A 42 -19.23 -1.78 -21.98
N ASN A 43 -19.64 -2.98 -22.41
CA ASN A 43 -19.76 -3.31 -23.81
C ASN A 43 -21.11 -2.76 -24.33
N PRO A 44 -21.14 -1.75 -25.21
CA PRO A 44 -22.38 -1.13 -25.66
C PRO A 44 -23.28 -2.09 -26.47
N SER A 45 -22.72 -3.20 -26.98
CA SER A 45 -23.40 -4.06 -27.95
C SER A 45 -24.33 -5.12 -27.33
N ASN A 46 -24.20 -5.46 -26.04
CA ASN A 46 -24.86 -6.66 -25.48
C ASN A 46 -25.93 -6.40 -24.40
N SER A 47 -26.13 -5.16 -23.94
CA SER A 47 -27.30 -4.77 -23.13
C SER A 47 -27.33 -3.27 -22.82
N PRO A 48 -28.23 -2.49 -23.44
CA PRO A 48 -28.43 -1.08 -23.10
C PRO A 48 -29.01 -0.86 -21.70
N THR A 49 -29.50 -1.91 -21.03
CA THR A 49 -30.37 -1.83 -19.84
C THR A 49 -29.70 -2.22 -18.53
N VAL A 50 -28.44 -2.65 -18.56
CA VAL A 50 -27.77 -3.20 -17.38
C VAL A 50 -26.77 -2.19 -16.81
N ALA A 51 -27.24 -1.38 -15.86
CA ALA A 51 -26.40 -0.42 -15.16
C ALA A 51 -25.24 -1.14 -14.43
N LEU A 52 -24.04 -0.56 -14.54
CA LEU A 52 -22.89 -1.01 -13.76
C LEU A 52 -23.21 -0.94 -12.25
N PRO A 53 -22.64 -1.84 -11.45
CA PRO A 53 -22.76 -1.76 -9.99
C PRO A 53 -22.30 -0.38 -9.49
N ARG A 54 -22.99 0.14 -8.47
CA ARG A 54 -22.55 1.36 -7.79
C ARG A 54 -21.15 1.14 -7.23
N ASP A 55 -20.20 1.99 -7.58
CA ASP A 55 -18.80 1.88 -7.14
C ASP A 55 -18.33 3.27 -6.68
N ALA A 56 -18.81 3.70 -5.51
CA ALA A 56 -18.70 5.09 -5.07
C ALA A 56 -17.26 5.57 -4.83
N VAL A 57 -16.37 4.65 -4.48
CA VAL A 57 -14.96 4.93 -4.14
C VAL A 57 -13.96 4.13 -4.98
N GLY A 58 -14.43 3.52 -6.07
CA GLY A 58 -13.61 2.75 -6.99
C GLY A 58 -12.53 3.60 -7.66
N PRO A 59 -11.26 3.16 -7.68
CA PRO A 59 -10.20 3.97 -8.26
C PRO A 59 -10.33 4.06 -9.78
N GLY A 60 -10.36 5.27 -10.32
CA GLY A 60 -10.23 5.49 -11.77
C GLY A 60 -8.85 5.09 -12.31
N THR A 61 -8.73 4.96 -13.63
CA THR A 61 -7.47 4.57 -14.32
C THR A 61 -6.29 5.48 -13.98
N SER A 62 -6.52 6.80 -13.90
CA SER A 62 -5.50 7.77 -13.48
C SER A 62 -5.09 7.58 -12.01
N ALA A 63 -6.03 7.31 -11.11
CA ALA A 63 -5.71 7.03 -9.71
C ALA A 63 -4.89 5.73 -9.55
N ILE A 64 -5.16 4.70 -10.35
CA ILE A 64 -4.36 3.47 -10.39
C ILE A 64 -2.94 3.76 -10.87
N ARG A 65 -2.78 4.56 -11.94
CA ARG A 65 -1.46 4.96 -12.44
C ARG A 65 -0.67 5.72 -11.38
N VAL A 66 -1.28 6.72 -10.74
CA VAL A 66 -0.67 7.50 -9.65
C VAL A 66 -0.21 6.60 -8.50
N ARG A 67 -1.09 5.68 -8.05
CA ARG A 67 -0.76 4.72 -6.99
C ARG A 67 0.35 3.75 -7.34
N ARG A 68 0.65 3.53 -8.62
CA ARG A 68 1.77 2.66 -9.04
C ARG A 68 3.08 3.44 -9.15
N PHE A 69 3.06 4.58 -9.82
CA PHE A 69 4.30 5.26 -10.21
C PHE A 69 4.87 6.18 -9.13
N ILE A 70 4.04 6.88 -8.35
CA ILE A 70 4.57 7.72 -7.25
C ILE A 70 5.31 6.87 -6.21
N PRO A 71 4.73 5.77 -5.68
CA PRO A 71 5.40 4.96 -4.68
C PRO A 71 6.64 4.27 -5.25
N LEU A 72 6.62 3.84 -6.51
CA LEU A 72 7.80 3.28 -7.18
C LEU A 72 8.96 4.29 -7.27
N PHE A 73 8.65 5.55 -7.59
CA PHE A 73 9.64 6.63 -7.58
C PHE A 73 10.20 6.87 -6.18
N LEU A 74 9.32 7.00 -5.17
CA LEU A 74 9.73 7.24 -3.78
C LEU A 74 10.56 6.07 -3.21
N TRP A 75 10.18 4.83 -3.49
CA TRP A 75 10.95 3.64 -3.12
C TRP A 75 12.33 3.62 -3.77
N THR A 76 12.41 3.89 -5.08
CA THR A 76 13.68 3.98 -5.80
C THR A 76 14.59 5.02 -5.16
N HIS A 77 14.05 6.20 -4.86
CA HIS A 77 14.80 7.26 -4.18
C HIS A 77 15.26 6.84 -2.77
N HIS A 78 14.39 6.19 -2.00
CA HIS A 78 14.70 5.69 -0.66
C HIS A 78 15.83 4.64 -0.68
N ILE A 79 15.79 3.72 -1.64
CA ILE A 79 16.82 2.69 -1.85
C ILE A 79 18.15 3.34 -2.24
N LEU A 80 18.14 4.31 -3.15
CA LEU A 80 19.35 5.04 -3.54
C LEU A 80 19.97 5.76 -2.34
N LEU A 81 19.18 6.43 -1.49
CA LEU A 81 19.67 7.07 -0.26
C LEU A 81 20.15 6.08 0.81
N THR A 82 19.65 4.84 0.78
CA THR A 82 20.11 3.77 1.69
C THR A 82 21.47 3.23 1.26
N LEU A 83 21.67 3.09 -0.05
CA LEU A 83 22.94 2.61 -0.62
C LEU A 83 24.02 3.71 -0.64
N LEU A 84 23.62 4.94 -0.98
CA LEU A 84 24.47 6.11 -1.00
C LEU A 84 24.31 6.81 0.35
N SER A 85 25.18 6.47 1.31
CA SER A 85 25.19 7.10 2.65
C SER A 85 24.91 8.61 2.55
N PRO A 86 24.16 9.24 3.48
CA PRO A 86 23.75 10.64 3.34
C PRO A 86 24.89 11.64 3.12
N SER A 87 26.09 11.34 3.60
CA SER A 87 27.31 12.14 3.39
C SER A 87 27.94 11.99 1.99
N LEU A 88 27.59 10.92 1.28
CA LEU A 88 28.09 10.55 -0.05
C LEU A 88 27.03 10.76 -1.14
N ALA A 89 25.75 10.93 -0.77
CA ALA A 89 24.69 11.25 -1.70
C ALA A 89 24.96 12.62 -2.35
N PRO A 90 24.96 12.72 -3.69
CA PRO A 90 25.13 14.00 -4.37
C PRO A 90 24.06 15.00 -3.95
N THR A 91 24.40 16.30 -3.87
CA THR A 91 23.45 17.38 -3.58
C THR A 91 22.26 17.40 -4.56
N ILE A 92 22.45 16.86 -5.77
CA ILE A 92 21.39 16.66 -6.77
C ILE A 92 20.37 15.62 -6.31
N LEU A 93 20.82 14.55 -5.65
CA LEU A 93 19.94 13.50 -5.14
C LEU A 93 19.24 13.96 -3.85
N CYS A 94 19.98 14.65 -2.96
CA CYS A 94 19.41 15.19 -1.73
C CYS A 94 19.96 16.58 -1.42
N PRO A 95 19.26 17.66 -1.82
CA PRO A 95 19.69 19.03 -1.52
C PRO A 95 19.78 19.33 -0.02
N ASN A 96 18.87 18.77 0.78
CA ASN A 96 18.79 19.00 2.23
C ASN A 96 19.04 17.72 3.06
N PRO A 97 20.26 17.15 3.06
CA PRO A 97 20.53 15.88 3.75
C PRO A 97 20.42 15.97 5.29
N HIS A 98 20.50 17.18 5.86
CA HIS A 98 20.36 17.42 7.29
C HIS A 98 18.93 17.20 7.81
N ASN A 99 17.93 17.20 6.93
CA ASN A 99 16.54 16.91 7.29
C ASN A 99 16.26 15.40 7.43
N LEU A 100 17.19 14.55 6.98
CA LEU A 100 16.98 13.11 6.94
C LEU A 100 17.18 12.48 8.31
N SER A 101 16.19 11.69 8.72
CA SER A 101 16.32 10.80 9.86
C SER A 101 17.08 9.53 9.46
N ARG A 102 18.26 9.31 10.05
CA ARG A 102 19.10 8.13 9.78
C ARG A 102 18.38 6.82 10.08
N SER A 103 17.46 6.78 11.05
CA SER A 103 16.72 5.56 11.41
C SER A 103 15.80 5.07 10.29
N LEU A 104 15.49 5.91 9.30
CA LEU A 104 14.72 5.52 8.12
C LEU A 104 15.59 4.87 7.03
N LEU A 105 16.90 5.09 7.07
CA LEU A 105 17.87 4.61 6.06
C LEU A 105 18.77 3.49 6.60
N THR A 106 18.56 3.05 7.83
CA THR A 106 19.28 1.95 8.46
C THR A 106 18.29 0.93 9.03
N TRP A 107 18.80 -0.23 9.43
CA TRP A 107 18.03 -1.17 10.23
C TRP A 107 17.68 -0.52 11.57
N SER A 108 16.41 -0.20 11.74
CA SER A 108 15.83 0.32 12.97
C SER A 108 14.55 -0.45 13.27
N PRO A 109 14.06 -0.44 14.53
CA PRO A 109 12.78 -1.06 14.85
C PRO A 109 11.64 -0.57 13.93
N TYR A 110 11.70 0.69 13.49
CA TYR A 110 10.72 1.29 12.59
C TYR A 110 10.79 0.71 11.18
N THR A 111 11.97 0.72 10.53
CA THR A 111 12.13 0.19 9.16
C THR A 111 11.90 -1.30 9.12
N THR A 112 12.38 -2.04 10.13
CA THR A 112 12.08 -3.47 10.29
C THR A 112 10.57 -3.70 10.37
N ALA A 113 9.85 -3.01 11.24
CA ALA A 113 8.41 -3.19 11.39
C ALA A 113 7.65 -2.92 10.08
N ILE A 114 7.95 -1.81 9.40
CA ILE A 114 7.29 -1.44 8.13
C ILE A 114 7.55 -2.48 7.04
N VAL A 115 8.80 -2.88 6.84
CA VAL A 115 9.18 -3.80 5.77
C VAL A 115 8.66 -5.21 6.03
N SER A 116 8.77 -5.70 7.27
CA SER A 116 8.18 -6.99 7.67
C SER A 116 6.67 -6.99 7.48
N LEU A 117 5.98 -5.90 7.80
CA LEU A 117 4.54 -5.79 7.62
C LEU A 117 4.13 -5.91 6.14
N ILE A 118 4.84 -5.20 5.23
CA ILE A 118 4.57 -5.32 3.79
C ILE A 118 4.87 -6.74 3.29
N ILE A 119 6.04 -7.29 3.64
CA ILE A 119 6.49 -8.61 3.16
C ILE A 119 5.55 -9.73 3.62
N THR A 120 4.98 -9.63 4.82
CA THR A 120 4.08 -10.66 5.36
C THR A 120 2.66 -10.53 4.85
N VAL A 121 2.15 -9.30 4.72
CA VAL A 121 0.73 -9.06 4.42
C VAL A 121 0.44 -8.96 2.92
N ALA A 122 1.36 -8.44 2.11
CA ALA A 122 1.16 -8.33 0.66
C ALA A 122 0.91 -9.70 -0.03
N PRO A 123 1.59 -10.80 0.33
CA PRO A 123 1.30 -12.12 -0.24
C PRO A 123 -0.16 -12.57 -0.03
N ILE A 124 -0.80 -12.21 1.09
CA ILE A 124 -2.21 -12.55 1.35
C ILE A 124 -3.11 -11.90 0.30
N ARG A 125 -2.85 -10.63 -0.04
CA ARG A 125 -3.56 -9.94 -1.12
C ARG A 125 -3.32 -10.58 -2.48
N LEU A 126 -2.09 -10.95 -2.78
CA LEU A 126 -1.73 -11.60 -4.05
C LEU A 126 -2.36 -13.00 -4.17
N LEU A 127 -2.44 -13.75 -3.07
CA LEU A 127 -3.15 -15.03 -3.02
C LEU A 127 -4.66 -14.84 -3.21
N ALA A 128 -5.24 -13.79 -2.63
CA ALA A 128 -6.65 -13.43 -2.86
C ALA A 128 -6.93 -13.09 -4.34
N PHE A 129 -5.98 -12.46 -5.04
CA PHE A 129 -6.07 -12.24 -6.49
C PHE A 129 -6.06 -13.57 -7.24
N GLN A 130 -5.12 -14.45 -6.91
CA GLN A 130 -4.95 -15.74 -7.57
C GLN A 130 -6.19 -16.64 -7.38
N GLN A 131 -6.74 -16.71 -6.18
CA GLN A 131 -7.90 -17.55 -5.86
C GLN A 131 -9.20 -17.02 -6.46
N LEU A 132 -9.38 -15.70 -6.53
CA LEU A 132 -10.56 -15.10 -7.17
C LEU A 132 -10.42 -15.10 -8.70
N GLY A 133 -9.19 -15.17 -9.21
CA GLY A 133 -8.87 -15.35 -10.62
C GLY A 133 -9.43 -14.22 -11.48
N PRO A 134 -10.10 -14.53 -12.61
CA PRO A 134 -10.67 -13.52 -13.52
C PRO A 134 -11.70 -12.58 -12.86
N ASN A 135 -12.30 -12.99 -11.74
CA ASN A 135 -13.29 -12.18 -11.03
C ASN A 135 -12.66 -11.03 -10.21
N PHE A 136 -11.33 -11.02 -10.00
CA PHE A 136 -10.68 -9.94 -9.25
C PHE A 136 -10.47 -8.70 -10.12
N THR A 137 -11.21 -7.63 -9.83
CA THR A 137 -11.10 -6.35 -10.54
C THR A 137 -11.07 -5.19 -9.54
N PHE A 138 -10.38 -4.09 -9.86
CA PHE A 138 -10.30 -2.93 -8.95
C PHE A 138 -11.57 -2.07 -9.00
N ARG A 139 -12.31 -2.14 -10.10
CA ARG A 139 -13.66 -1.57 -10.26
C ARG A 139 -14.69 -2.67 -10.04
N LEU A 140 -15.87 -2.37 -9.51
CA LEU A 140 -16.91 -3.40 -9.46
C LEU A 140 -17.30 -3.85 -10.85
N ALA A 141 -17.26 -5.16 -11.00
CA ALA A 141 -17.66 -5.91 -12.16
C ALA A 141 -18.63 -6.98 -11.70
N ARG A 142 -19.57 -7.37 -12.56
CA ARG A 142 -20.36 -8.57 -12.31
C ARG A 142 -19.45 -9.79 -12.39
N PRO A 143 -19.25 -10.54 -11.30
CA PRO A 143 -18.43 -11.74 -11.32
C PRO A 143 -19.17 -12.87 -12.05
N ALA A 144 -18.44 -13.73 -12.76
CA ALA A 144 -19.02 -14.87 -13.45
C ALA A 144 -19.48 -15.99 -12.50
N ALA A 145 -18.87 -16.06 -11.31
CA ALA A 145 -19.17 -17.06 -10.30
C ALA A 145 -18.87 -16.54 -8.88
N LEU A 146 -19.60 -17.07 -7.89
CA LEU A 146 -19.33 -16.84 -6.49
C LEU A 146 -18.24 -17.82 -6.01
N VAL A 147 -17.03 -17.31 -5.80
CA VAL A 147 -15.90 -18.10 -5.31
C VAL A 147 -15.98 -18.23 -3.78
N THR A 148 -16.03 -19.46 -3.28
CA THR A 148 -16.21 -19.77 -1.85
C THR A 148 -15.13 -20.73 -1.33
N THR A 149 -14.03 -20.88 -2.06
CA THR A 149 -12.91 -21.77 -1.74
C THR A 149 -11.65 -20.97 -1.35
N GLY A 150 -10.66 -21.66 -0.77
CA GLY A 150 -9.42 -21.01 -0.31
C GLY A 150 -9.67 -20.02 0.82
N LEU A 151 -9.10 -18.81 0.72
CA LEU A 151 -9.32 -17.72 1.68
C LEU A 151 -10.81 -17.34 1.77
N TYR A 152 -11.53 -17.39 0.63
CA TYR A 152 -12.95 -17.04 0.54
C TYR A 152 -13.89 -18.06 1.22
N ALA A 153 -13.37 -19.22 1.64
CA ALA A 153 -14.11 -20.15 2.48
C ALA A 153 -14.27 -19.64 3.93
N TYR A 154 -13.39 -18.72 4.36
CA TYR A 154 -13.33 -18.22 5.74
C TYR A 154 -13.73 -16.75 5.84
N VAL A 155 -13.24 -15.94 4.89
CA VAL A 155 -13.41 -14.49 4.92
C VAL A 155 -13.91 -13.96 3.57
N GLN A 156 -14.84 -13.02 3.59
CA GLN A 156 -15.48 -12.50 2.37
C GLN A 156 -14.55 -11.54 1.62
N HIS A 157 -13.74 -10.78 2.36
CA HIS A 157 -12.96 -9.64 1.88
C HIS A 157 -11.45 -9.78 2.16
N PRO A 158 -10.79 -10.91 1.84
CA PRO A 158 -9.40 -11.20 2.25
C PRO A 158 -8.37 -10.20 1.71
N SER A 159 -8.72 -9.42 0.69
CA SER A 159 -7.81 -8.51 -0.01
C SER A 159 -7.79 -7.08 0.55
N TYR A 160 -8.85 -6.68 1.26
CA TYR A 160 -9.05 -5.28 1.66
C TYR A 160 -8.17 -4.88 2.85
N LEU A 161 -8.17 -5.68 3.92
CA LEU A 161 -7.32 -5.41 5.08
C LEU A 161 -5.82 -5.44 4.70
N PRO A 162 -5.31 -6.43 3.96
CA PRO A 162 -3.94 -6.39 3.46
C PRO A 162 -3.61 -5.14 2.64
N ASN A 163 -4.52 -4.69 1.78
CA ASN A 163 -4.30 -3.48 0.99
C ASN A 163 -4.21 -2.22 1.86
N TRP A 164 -5.07 -2.13 2.90
CA TRP A 164 -5.02 -1.03 3.86
C TRP A 164 -3.69 -1.01 4.61
N VAL A 165 -3.23 -2.17 5.07
CA VAL A 165 -1.94 -2.31 5.77
C VAL A 165 -0.77 -1.90 4.87
N VAL A 166 -0.73 -2.38 3.62
CA VAL A 166 0.30 -1.98 2.64
C VAL A 166 0.25 -0.47 2.37
N LEU A 167 -0.94 0.12 2.26
CA LEU A 167 -1.09 1.57 2.12
C LEU A 167 -0.52 2.32 3.32
N MET A 168 -0.90 1.94 4.53
CA MET A 168 -0.43 2.62 5.74
C MET A 168 1.08 2.47 5.93
N ALA A 169 1.65 1.31 5.64
CA ALA A 169 3.09 1.08 5.70
C ALA A 169 3.85 1.97 4.71
N ASN A 170 3.35 2.10 3.47
CA ASN A 170 3.95 2.99 2.47
C ASN A 170 3.81 4.46 2.84
N VAL A 171 2.65 4.91 3.34
CA VAL A 171 2.45 6.30 3.80
C VAL A 171 3.37 6.61 4.97
N ALA A 172 3.45 5.70 5.96
CA ALA A 172 4.27 5.86 7.16
C ALA A 172 5.77 6.02 6.85
N LEU A 173 6.28 5.36 5.82
CA LEU A 173 7.70 5.44 5.45
C LEU A 173 7.97 6.47 4.36
N LEU A 174 7.28 6.38 3.22
CA LEU A 174 7.62 7.13 2.01
C LEU A 174 7.12 8.58 2.03
N LEU A 175 6.04 8.86 2.76
CA LEU A 175 5.51 10.22 2.88
C LEU A 175 5.95 10.91 4.17
N ARG A 176 6.82 10.26 4.95
CA ARG A 176 7.38 10.83 6.17
C ARG A 176 8.27 12.03 5.82
N LEU A 177 8.07 13.14 6.53
CA LEU A 177 8.66 14.44 6.15
C LEU A 177 10.18 14.50 6.39
N ASP A 178 10.70 13.77 7.37
CA ASP A 178 12.13 13.56 7.62
C ASP A 178 12.70 12.34 6.86
N GLY A 179 11.93 11.77 5.93
CA GLY A 179 12.35 10.72 4.99
C GLY A 179 12.75 11.28 3.64
N VAL A 180 12.44 10.56 2.55
CA VAL A 180 12.78 10.98 1.17
C VAL A 180 12.28 12.38 0.81
N LEU A 181 11.15 12.81 1.38
CA LEU A 181 10.61 14.16 1.15
C LEU A 181 11.48 15.25 1.79
N GLY A 182 12.17 14.94 2.89
CA GLY A 182 13.05 15.86 3.61
C GLY A 182 14.20 16.39 2.76
N CYS A 183 14.60 15.64 1.72
CA CYS A 183 15.62 16.08 0.77
C CYS A 183 15.25 17.35 0.02
N VAL A 184 13.96 17.55 -0.29
CA VAL A 184 13.47 18.68 -1.09
C VAL A 184 12.66 19.68 -0.26
N LEU A 185 12.16 19.27 0.90
CA LEU A 185 11.38 20.15 1.77
C LEU A 185 12.28 21.14 2.54
N PRO A 186 11.80 22.38 2.77
CA PRO A 186 12.46 23.29 3.69
C PRO A 186 12.52 22.70 5.11
N GLY A 187 13.64 22.88 5.80
CA GLY A 187 13.82 22.31 7.14
C GLY A 187 12.78 22.78 8.17
N GLU A 188 12.21 23.97 7.99
CA GLU A 188 11.10 24.48 8.81
C GLU A 188 9.85 23.62 8.69
N VAL A 189 9.50 23.18 7.46
CA VAL A 189 8.35 22.31 7.20
C VAL A 189 8.56 20.94 7.84
N VAL A 190 9.78 20.40 7.73
CA VAL A 190 10.14 19.12 8.35
C VAL A 190 10.05 19.22 9.88
N ARG A 191 10.63 20.27 10.48
CA ARG A 191 10.58 20.51 11.92
C ARG A 191 9.15 20.70 12.43
N TRP A 192 8.33 21.47 11.73
CA TRP A 192 6.92 21.67 12.08
C TRP A 192 6.16 20.34 12.01
N GLY A 193 6.29 19.63 10.89
CA GLY A 193 5.54 18.41 10.61
C GLY A 193 5.90 17.24 11.53
N MET A 194 7.19 17.07 11.85
CA MET A 194 7.66 16.02 12.74
C MET A 194 7.58 16.41 14.22
N GLY A 195 7.64 17.71 14.52
CA GLY A 195 7.64 18.27 15.87
C GLY A 195 8.87 17.88 16.68
N VAL A 196 8.90 18.32 17.94
CA VAL A 196 9.89 17.87 18.92
C VAL A 196 9.36 16.61 19.60
N GLY A 197 10.14 15.53 19.63
CA GLY A 197 9.76 14.29 20.31
C GLY A 197 8.58 13.52 19.66
N GLY A 198 8.25 13.78 18.40
CA GLY A 198 7.14 13.12 17.69
C GLY A 198 5.75 13.73 17.95
N LEU A 199 5.67 14.87 18.63
CA LEU A 199 4.44 15.62 18.88
C LEU A 199 4.05 16.58 17.74
N GLY A 200 4.63 16.40 16.54
CA GLY A 200 4.23 17.15 15.35
C GLY A 200 2.91 16.68 14.74
N PRO A 201 2.39 17.34 13.71
CA PRO A 201 1.18 16.92 12.98
C PRO A 201 1.27 15.53 12.33
N TRP A 202 2.47 14.99 12.10
CA TRP A 202 2.66 13.75 11.34
C TRP A 202 1.85 12.53 11.86
N PRO A 203 1.85 12.18 13.16
CA PRO A 203 1.00 11.09 13.67
C PRO A 203 -0.50 11.35 13.43
N ALA A 204 -0.96 12.60 13.53
CA ALA A 204 -2.35 12.95 13.22
C ALA A 204 -2.68 12.75 11.74
N VAL A 205 -1.75 13.07 10.83
CA VAL A 205 -1.87 12.78 9.40
C VAL A 205 -1.98 11.27 9.17
N LEU A 206 -1.15 10.45 9.83
CA LEU A 206 -1.23 8.99 9.73
C LEU A 206 -2.58 8.44 10.21
N VAL A 207 -3.07 8.91 11.36
CA VAL A 207 -4.39 8.52 11.87
C VAL A 207 -5.49 8.94 10.90
N GLY A 208 -5.45 10.18 10.40
CA GLY A 208 -6.43 10.69 9.44
C GLY A 208 -6.48 9.88 8.15
N VAL A 209 -5.33 9.60 7.54
CA VAL A 209 -5.25 8.75 6.33
C VAL A 209 -5.76 7.33 6.62
N GLY A 210 -5.41 6.77 7.79
CA GLY A 210 -5.89 5.46 8.21
C GLY A 210 -7.41 5.38 8.33
N VAL A 211 -8.02 6.34 9.03
CA VAL A 211 -9.48 6.45 9.22
C VAL A 211 -10.20 6.64 7.88
N LEU A 212 -9.71 7.54 7.02
CA LEU A 212 -10.28 7.75 5.69
C LEU A 212 -10.19 6.48 4.82
N GLY A 213 -9.08 5.74 4.93
CA GLY A 213 -8.90 4.46 4.24
C GLY A 213 -9.90 3.39 4.70
N LEU A 214 -10.12 3.26 6.01
CA LEU A 214 -11.11 2.32 6.57
C LEU A 214 -12.54 2.71 6.17
N TRP A 215 -12.86 4.00 6.20
CA TRP A 215 -14.15 4.51 5.75
C TRP A 215 -14.41 4.22 4.27
N ALA A 216 -13.41 4.42 3.41
CA ALA A 216 -13.50 4.06 2.00
C ALA A 216 -13.71 2.54 1.81
N ILE A 217 -13.00 1.70 2.57
CA ILE A 217 -13.20 0.24 2.55
C ILE A 217 -14.63 -0.12 2.96
N TRP A 218 -15.17 0.51 4.00
CA TRP A 218 -16.54 0.27 4.44
C TRP A 218 -17.57 0.59 3.34
N ILE A 219 -17.44 1.74 2.66
CA ILE A 219 -18.31 2.08 1.52
C ILE A 219 -18.16 1.01 0.42
N ARG A 220 -16.93 0.65 0.10
CA ARG A 220 -16.60 -0.28 -0.98
C ARG A 220 -17.19 -1.67 -0.74
N VAL A 221 -17.11 -2.16 0.49
CA VAL A 221 -17.67 -3.44 0.93
C VAL A 221 -19.18 -3.44 0.86
N ARG A 222 -19.85 -2.36 1.26
CA ARG A 222 -21.31 -2.25 1.14
C ARG A 222 -21.79 -2.29 -0.31
N ASP A 223 -21.11 -1.56 -1.18
CA ASP A 223 -21.40 -1.56 -2.62
C ASP A 223 -21.18 -2.95 -3.23
N GLU A 224 -20.11 -3.63 -2.84
CA GLU A 224 -19.77 -4.98 -3.32
C GLU A 224 -20.75 -6.05 -2.81
N GLU A 225 -21.10 -6.05 -1.53
CA GLU A 225 -22.07 -6.99 -0.95
C GLU A 225 -23.46 -6.81 -1.56
N ALA A 226 -23.91 -5.57 -1.76
CA ALA A 226 -25.17 -5.29 -2.44
C ALA A 226 -25.18 -5.79 -3.88
N MET A 227 -24.04 -5.73 -4.59
CA MET A 227 -23.89 -6.33 -5.91
C MET A 227 -23.94 -7.85 -5.83
N LEU A 228 -23.16 -8.48 -4.96
CA LEU A 228 -23.09 -9.94 -4.83
C LEU A 228 -24.44 -10.55 -4.43
N GLU A 229 -25.19 -9.91 -3.54
CA GLU A 229 -26.54 -10.36 -3.17
C GLU A 229 -27.50 -10.30 -4.36
N ARG A 230 -27.45 -9.24 -5.17
CA ARG A 230 -28.30 -9.11 -6.37
C ARG A 230 -27.99 -10.17 -7.42
N GLU A 231 -26.70 -10.46 -7.64
CA GLU A 231 -26.27 -11.39 -8.70
C GLU A 231 -26.45 -12.87 -8.30
N PHE A 232 -26.21 -13.22 -7.03
CA PHE A 232 -26.19 -14.62 -6.58
C PHE A 232 -27.31 -15.00 -5.61
N GLY A 233 -28.07 -14.04 -5.09
CA GLY A 233 -29.25 -14.25 -4.27
C GLY A 233 -29.00 -15.21 -3.10
N GLN A 234 -29.71 -16.34 -3.13
CA GLN A 234 -29.69 -17.32 -2.04
C GLN A 234 -28.30 -17.94 -1.81
N LYS A 235 -27.55 -18.21 -2.88
CA LYS A 235 -26.19 -18.76 -2.76
C LYS A 235 -25.26 -17.82 -1.99
N TRP A 236 -25.39 -16.51 -2.24
CA TRP A 236 -24.63 -15.51 -1.50
C TRP A 236 -25.06 -15.43 -0.05
N ARG A 237 -26.37 -15.42 0.24
CA ARG A 237 -26.86 -15.37 1.64
C ARG A 237 -26.38 -16.55 2.48
N GLU A 238 -26.38 -17.76 1.91
CA GLU A 238 -25.89 -18.96 2.59
C GLU A 238 -24.39 -18.96 2.86
N TRP A 239 -23.61 -18.39 1.94
CA TRP A 239 -22.17 -18.22 2.11
C TRP A 239 -21.86 -17.07 3.08
N HIS A 240 -22.54 -15.93 2.94
CA HIS A 240 -22.40 -14.76 3.79
C HIS A 240 -22.72 -15.08 5.26
N GLY A 241 -23.78 -15.86 5.52
CA GLY A 241 -24.17 -16.28 6.87
C GLY A 241 -23.14 -17.19 7.56
N ARG A 242 -22.28 -17.88 6.81
CA ARG A 242 -21.27 -18.82 7.34
C ARG A 242 -19.85 -18.25 7.36
N THR A 243 -19.62 -17.08 6.79
CA THR A 243 -18.29 -16.45 6.65
C THR A 243 -18.22 -15.11 7.37
N LYS A 244 -17.01 -14.65 7.69
CA LYS A 244 -16.77 -13.32 8.27
C LYS A 244 -16.36 -12.34 7.19
N ARG A 245 -16.59 -11.03 7.35
CA ARG A 245 -16.12 -10.04 6.38
C ARG A 245 -14.59 -9.99 6.31
N PHE A 246 -13.92 -9.73 7.43
CA PHE A 246 -12.46 -9.56 7.46
C PHE A 246 -11.74 -10.55 8.40
N VAL A 247 -12.04 -10.51 9.69
CA VAL A 247 -11.51 -11.42 10.72
C VAL A 247 -12.58 -11.63 11.80
N PRO A 248 -12.57 -12.75 12.54
CA PRO A 248 -13.48 -12.93 13.67
C PRO A 248 -13.38 -11.75 14.67
N GLY A 249 -14.50 -11.11 14.99
CA GLY A 249 -14.56 -9.98 15.92
C GLY A 249 -14.37 -8.58 15.31
N VAL A 250 -14.18 -8.47 13.99
CA VAL A 250 -14.16 -7.19 13.25
C VAL A 250 -15.24 -7.23 12.17
N PHE A 251 -16.12 -6.22 12.19
CA PHE A 251 -17.39 -6.03 11.45
C PHE A 251 -17.58 -6.76 10.11
#